data_AF-A0A317KDI8-F1
#
_entry.id   AF-A0A317KDI8-F1
#
_cell.length_a   1.000
_cell.length_b   1.000
_cell.length_c   1.000
_cell.angle_alpha   90.00
_cell.angle_beta   90.00
_cell.angle_gamma   90.00
#
_symmetry.space_group_name_H-M   'P 1'
#
loop_
_entity.id
_entity.type
_entity.pdbx_description
1 polymer ?
#
loop_
_entity_poly.entity_id
_entity_poly.type
_entity_poly.pdbx_seq_one_letter_code
_entity_poly.pdbx_strand_id
1 'polypeptide(L)'
;MSSDPAASAAPSTTPGSRRRLALAAAVLAATTALAGVTMTAHAAVPPPASGWSLVWSDDFAGAAGTLPSSANWIIDTGTSYPGGPANWGTGEIQTYTSNTANLSQDGAGNLRITPLKDAAGRWTSARIETVRTDFKPPAGGVLALEGRIQMPNVTGAQAAGYWPAFWALGSPYRGNYQNWPSIGEFDVMENVNGLNQVWGTLHCGYAPGGPCNEYNGLGNTVPCPGSTCQSAFHTYRFEWDASVSPQVLRWYVDGQLFHTVSQSQVGDPYWGQMTDHPGYFLLLNVAMGGSFPSGVAGYSTPTGATVSGRPMLADYVAVYTRGGTSSPSPSPTTPPAGTVDAYSTIQAEAFTAQNGVVVEACSEGGQDIGYLRNGDWARYDNVDFGSTPPRDFLARVASGAPSGVSGLVEVRVDSPTSAPIGSFAIANTGGWQSWRSVPGNVTTVTGRHTVYLTFTSGQGADFVNVNWFTFRH
;
A
#
# COMPACT_ATOMS: atom_id res chain seq x y z
N MET A 1 -28.91 -94.09 -1.66
CA MET A 1 -28.36 -93.80 -0.32
C MET A 1 -29.11 -92.59 0.20
N SER A 2 -30.26 -92.86 0.83
CA SER A 2 -31.16 -91.92 1.51
C SER A 2 -30.63 -91.69 2.94
N SER A 3 -30.93 -90.67 3.74
CA SER A 3 -31.87 -89.53 3.74
C SER A 3 -31.57 -88.75 5.04
N ASP A 4 -31.74 -87.42 5.06
CA ASP A 4 -31.93 -86.58 6.27
C ASP A 4 -33.11 -87.10 7.16
N PRO A 5 -33.40 -86.65 8.42
CA PRO A 5 -33.12 -85.34 9.06
C PRO A 5 -32.97 -85.31 10.64
N ALA A 6 -32.94 -84.09 11.20
CA ALA A 6 -33.63 -83.62 12.42
C ALA A 6 -33.01 -83.73 13.85
N ALA A 7 -32.82 -82.53 14.44
CA ALA A 7 -33.29 -82.02 15.75
C ALA A 7 -33.02 -82.77 17.08
N SER A 8 -32.53 -82.05 18.11
CA SER A 8 -33.35 -81.58 19.27
C SER A 8 -32.53 -81.31 20.55
N ALA A 9 -32.87 -80.18 21.20
CA ALA A 9 -32.96 -79.87 22.64
C ALA A 9 -31.76 -79.95 23.62
N ALA A 10 -31.59 -78.84 24.35
CA ALA A 10 -30.79 -78.56 25.56
C ALA A 10 -31.35 -79.29 26.83
N PRO A 11 -30.92 -79.06 28.11
CA PRO A 11 -29.93 -78.11 28.68
C PRO A 11 -29.05 -78.67 29.84
N SER A 12 -28.01 -77.94 30.30
CA SER A 12 -27.67 -77.92 31.74
C SER A 12 -26.71 -76.78 32.12
N THR A 13 -27.22 -75.91 32.98
CA THR A 13 -26.62 -74.76 33.63
C THR A 13 -25.63 -75.13 34.76
N THR A 14 -24.56 -74.36 34.95
CA THR A 14 -24.24 -73.67 36.23
C THR A 14 -23.02 -72.73 36.08
N PRO A 15 -22.89 -71.70 36.95
CA PRO A 15 -22.39 -70.38 36.59
C PRO A 15 -21.05 -70.00 37.23
N GLY A 16 -20.38 -68.99 36.66
CA GLY A 16 -19.10 -68.50 37.18
C GLY A 16 -18.68 -67.12 36.69
N SER A 17 -19.48 -66.11 37.05
CA SER A 17 -18.99 -64.78 37.48
C SER A 17 -18.19 -63.87 36.52
N ARG A 18 -18.86 -62.74 36.21
CA ARG A 18 -18.36 -61.34 36.34
C ARG A 18 -17.37 -60.88 35.26
N ARG A 19 -17.60 -59.86 34.43
CA ARG A 19 -18.18 -58.49 34.51
C ARG A 19 -18.05 -57.96 33.04
N ARG A 20 -18.72 -56.95 32.48
CA ARG A 20 -19.87 -56.07 32.74
C ARG A 20 -19.94 -55.14 31.49
N LEU A 21 -21.16 -54.81 31.03
CA LEU A 21 -21.57 -53.66 30.18
C LEU A 21 -21.10 -53.64 28.71
N ALA A 22 -21.98 -53.79 27.70
CA ALA A 22 -23.07 -52.89 27.21
C ALA A 22 -22.52 -51.75 26.33
N LEU A 23 -23.09 -51.36 25.18
CA LEU A 23 -24.29 -51.77 24.44
C LEU A 23 -24.06 -51.34 22.97
N ALA A 24 -24.69 -52.05 22.05
CA ALA A 24 -24.60 -51.85 20.60
C ALA A 24 -25.22 -50.53 20.12
N ALA A 25 -24.65 -50.00 19.03
CA ALA A 25 -25.09 -48.84 18.30
C ALA A 25 -26.42 -49.07 17.57
N ALA A 26 -27.31 -48.07 17.64
CA ALA A 26 -28.46 -47.93 16.75
C ALA A 26 -28.32 -46.62 15.96
N VAL A 27 -28.38 -46.75 14.64
CA VAL A 27 -28.24 -45.72 13.62
C VAL A 27 -29.49 -44.83 13.60
N LEU A 28 -29.30 -43.51 13.66
CA LEU A 28 -30.29 -42.54 13.18
C LEU A 28 -29.57 -41.58 12.23
N ALA A 29 -29.83 -41.75 10.93
CA ALA A 29 -29.35 -40.85 9.89
C ALA A 29 -30.19 -39.58 9.89
N ALA A 30 -29.63 -38.48 10.44
CA ALA A 30 -30.14 -37.14 10.21
C ALA A 30 -29.29 -36.50 9.11
N THR A 31 -29.82 -36.44 7.90
CA THR A 31 -29.25 -35.64 6.80
C THR A 31 -29.57 -34.18 7.05
N THR A 32 -28.72 -33.49 7.81
CA THR A 32 -28.66 -32.03 7.80
C THR A 32 -27.91 -31.60 6.54
N ALA A 33 -28.65 -31.03 5.58
CA ALA A 33 -28.04 -30.25 4.51
C ALA A 33 -27.42 -28.99 5.14
N LEU A 34 -26.16 -29.07 5.58
CA LEU A 34 -25.35 -27.88 5.75
C LEU A 34 -25.09 -27.33 4.36
N ALA A 35 -25.85 -26.30 3.97
CA ALA A 35 -25.36 -25.34 3.00
C ALA A 35 -24.03 -24.81 3.56
N GLY A 36 -22.92 -25.35 3.07
CA GLY A 36 -21.60 -24.82 3.34
C GLY A 36 -21.54 -23.42 2.74
N VAL A 37 -21.90 -22.42 3.55
CA VAL A 37 -21.45 -21.06 3.31
C VAL A 37 -19.94 -21.14 3.47
N THR A 38 -19.23 -21.32 2.36
CA THR A 38 -17.82 -21.03 2.30
C THR A 38 -17.71 -19.52 2.48
N MET A 39 -17.67 -19.07 3.74
CA MET A 39 -17.10 -17.79 4.10
C MET A 39 -15.64 -17.88 3.65
N THR A 40 -15.35 -17.43 2.44
CA THR A 40 -13.99 -17.08 2.06
C THR A 40 -13.59 -15.97 3.02
N ALA A 41 -12.90 -16.33 4.10
CA ALA A 41 -12.25 -15.37 4.97
C ALA A 41 -11.23 -14.63 4.09
N HIS A 42 -11.63 -13.48 3.57
CA HIS A 42 -10.69 -12.56 2.94
C HIS A 42 -9.86 -12.01 4.09
N ALA A 43 -8.55 -12.20 4.03
CA ALA A 43 -7.65 -11.53 4.94
C ALA A 43 -7.86 -10.02 4.74
N ALA A 44 -8.35 -9.36 5.78
CA ALA A 44 -8.51 -7.92 5.83
C ALA A 44 -7.46 -7.39 6.79
N VAL A 45 -6.96 -6.18 6.55
CA VAL A 45 -6.04 -5.51 7.47
C VAL A 45 -6.65 -5.52 8.89
N PRO A 46 -5.93 -6.01 9.91
CA PRO A 46 -6.45 -6.05 11.27
C PRO A 46 -6.89 -4.65 11.73
N PRO A 47 -7.97 -4.54 12.53
CA PRO A 47 -8.35 -3.25 13.10
C PRO A 47 -7.16 -2.62 13.85
N PRO A 48 -6.95 -1.31 13.72
CA PRO A 48 -5.82 -0.65 14.39
C PRO A 48 -5.91 -0.85 15.90
N ALA A 49 -4.75 -1.07 16.54
CA ALA A 49 -4.67 -1.15 17.99
C ALA A 49 -5.16 0.15 18.65
N SER A 50 -5.64 0.06 19.89
CA SER A 50 -6.16 1.22 20.63
C SER A 50 -5.22 2.42 20.58
N GLY A 51 -5.75 3.58 20.19
CA GLY A 51 -5.00 4.83 20.03
C GLY A 51 -4.38 5.05 18.65
N TRP A 52 -4.37 4.04 17.77
CA TRP A 52 -3.95 4.19 16.39
C TRP A 52 -5.16 4.41 15.46
N SER A 53 -4.96 5.22 14.43
CA SER A 53 -5.90 5.43 13.34
C SER A 53 -5.27 4.92 12.04
N LEU A 54 -6.04 4.18 11.25
CA LEU A 54 -5.62 3.76 9.91
C LEU A 54 -5.64 4.97 8.97
N VAL A 55 -4.53 5.20 8.25
CA VAL A 55 -4.37 6.28 7.26
C VAL A 55 -4.48 5.75 5.84
N TRP A 56 -3.96 4.54 5.60
CA TRP A 56 -3.97 3.89 4.30
C TRP A 56 -3.64 2.41 4.47
N SER A 57 -4.15 1.56 3.59
CA SER A 57 -3.76 0.16 3.50
C SER A 57 -4.05 -0.46 2.14
N ASP A 58 -3.39 -1.57 1.88
CA ASP A 58 -3.76 -2.56 0.85
C ASP A 58 -3.69 -3.96 1.46
N ASP A 59 -4.76 -4.74 1.32
CA ASP A 59 -4.91 -6.11 1.83
C ASP A 59 -4.83 -7.16 0.71
N PHE A 60 -4.56 -6.73 -0.53
CA PHE A 60 -4.34 -7.59 -1.68
C PHE A 60 -5.42 -8.66 -1.89
N ALA A 61 -6.68 -8.28 -1.63
CA ALA A 61 -7.86 -9.15 -1.73
C ALA A 61 -8.34 -9.44 -3.17
N GLY A 62 -7.57 -9.08 -4.20
CA GLY A 62 -7.89 -9.28 -5.60
C GLY A 62 -7.75 -10.74 -6.07
N ALA A 63 -8.30 -11.02 -7.25
CA ALA A 63 -8.33 -12.37 -7.82
C ALA A 63 -6.92 -12.91 -8.15
N ALA A 64 -6.77 -14.24 -8.09
CA ALA A 64 -5.51 -14.92 -8.38
C ALA A 64 -4.98 -14.56 -9.78
N GLY A 65 -3.69 -14.25 -9.87
CA GLY A 65 -3.00 -13.91 -11.11
C GLY A 65 -3.24 -12.48 -11.60
N THR A 66 -3.94 -11.63 -10.84
CA THR A 66 -4.13 -10.21 -11.17
C THR A 66 -3.04 -9.33 -10.56
N LEU A 67 -2.78 -8.18 -11.17
CA LEU A 67 -1.88 -7.17 -10.59
C LEU A 67 -2.52 -6.52 -9.35
N PRO A 68 -1.73 -5.96 -8.42
CA PRO A 68 -2.27 -5.11 -7.36
C PRO A 68 -2.92 -3.85 -7.94
N SER A 69 -3.81 -3.21 -7.17
CA SER A 69 -4.56 -2.04 -7.64
C SER A 69 -3.65 -0.91 -8.08
N SER A 70 -3.79 -0.44 -9.32
CA SER A 70 -3.05 0.71 -9.84
C SER A 70 -3.45 2.04 -9.19
N ALA A 71 -4.55 2.07 -8.42
CA ALA A 71 -4.88 3.21 -7.58
C ALA A 71 -3.96 3.33 -6.36
N ASN A 72 -3.38 2.21 -5.94
CA ASN A 72 -2.50 2.11 -4.79
C ASN A 72 -1.03 2.03 -5.20
N TRP A 73 -0.71 1.38 -6.32
CA TRP A 73 0.66 1.01 -6.68
C TRP A 73 1.05 1.44 -8.10
N ILE A 74 2.27 1.97 -8.20
CA ILE A 74 3.04 2.15 -9.43
C ILE A 74 3.97 0.94 -9.55
N ILE A 75 4.12 0.40 -10.76
CA ILE A 75 5.03 -0.72 -11.02
C ILE A 75 6.30 -0.18 -11.66
N ASP A 76 7.42 -0.34 -10.97
CA ASP A 76 8.73 0.00 -11.48
C ASP A 76 9.24 -1.10 -12.41
N THR A 77 9.76 -0.72 -13.57
CA THR A 77 10.21 -1.68 -14.60
C THR A 77 11.62 -1.38 -15.08
N GLY A 78 12.28 -2.39 -15.63
CA GLY A 78 13.65 -2.27 -16.12
C GLY A 78 14.70 -2.48 -15.02
N THR A 79 15.86 -1.87 -15.22
CA THR A 79 17.04 -1.98 -14.35
C THR A 79 17.39 -0.65 -13.66
N SER A 80 16.52 0.35 -13.78
CA SER A 80 16.65 1.66 -13.13
C SER A 80 15.34 2.44 -13.24
N TYR A 81 15.14 3.44 -12.39
CA TYR A 81 14.21 4.53 -12.70
C TYR A 81 14.63 5.22 -14.02
N PRO A 82 13.71 5.89 -14.74
CA PRO A 82 14.06 6.74 -15.87
C PRO A 82 15.01 7.86 -15.45
N GLY A 83 16.27 7.80 -15.87
CA GLY A 83 17.32 8.75 -15.46
C GLY A 83 17.87 8.53 -14.04
N GLY A 84 17.47 7.45 -13.37
CA GLY A 84 18.04 7.02 -12.10
C GLY A 84 19.33 6.21 -12.26
N PRO A 85 19.95 5.80 -11.14
CA PRO A 85 21.17 5.00 -11.17
C PRO A 85 20.94 3.63 -11.83
N ALA A 86 21.91 3.19 -12.62
CA ALA A 86 21.88 1.88 -13.26
C ALA A 86 21.90 0.75 -12.21
N ASN A 87 21.27 -0.38 -12.55
CA ASN A 87 21.11 -1.54 -11.66
C ASN A 87 20.59 -1.12 -10.29
N TRP A 88 19.59 -0.22 -10.31
CA TRP A 88 18.94 0.38 -9.13
C TRP A 88 19.90 0.98 -8.09
N GLY A 89 21.15 1.29 -8.48
CA GLY A 89 22.18 1.81 -7.57
C GLY A 89 22.88 0.77 -6.69
N THR A 90 22.44 -0.49 -6.73
CA THR A 90 22.90 -1.55 -5.82
C THR A 90 23.73 -2.62 -6.51
N GLY A 91 23.76 -2.63 -7.85
CA GLY A 91 24.40 -3.68 -8.64
C GLY A 91 23.58 -4.97 -8.71
N GLU A 92 22.30 -4.92 -8.33
CA GLU A 92 21.34 -6.02 -8.53
C GLU A 92 21.16 -6.35 -10.02
N ILE A 93 20.82 -7.60 -10.34
CA ILE A 93 20.95 -8.14 -11.71
C ILE A 93 19.63 -8.49 -12.40
N GLN A 94 18.51 -8.41 -11.69
CA GLN A 94 17.19 -8.67 -12.27
C GLN A 94 16.67 -7.47 -13.06
N THR A 95 15.86 -7.75 -14.08
CA THR A 95 14.99 -6.76 -14.70
C THR A 95 13.62 -6.79 -14.00
N TYR A 96 13.18 -5.69 -13.40
CA TYR A 96 11.82 -5.61 -12.85
C TYR A 96 10.79 -5.53 -13.99
N THR A 97 9.65 -6.19 -13.82
CA THR A 97 8.60 -6.25 -14.84
C THR A 97 7.21 -6.08 -14.22
N SER A 98 6.24 -5.73 -15.07
CA SER A 98 4.80 -5.75 -14.75
C SER A 98 4.12 -7.07 -15.15
N ASN A 99 4.89 -8.12 -15.44
CA ASN A 99 4.33 -9.43 -15.79
C ASN A 99 3.75 -10.09 -14.54
N THR A 100 2.56 -10.67 -14.66
CA THR A 100 1.89 -11.37 -13.55
C THR A 100 2.64 -12.63 -13.08
N ALA A 101 3.59 -13.13 -13.87
CA ALA A 101 4.53 -14.15 -13.42
C ALA A 101 5.48 -13.64 -12.33
N ASN A 102 5.81 -12.34 -12.32
CA ASN A 102 6.64 -11.71 -11.29
C ASN A 102 5.81 -11.01 -10.20
N LEU A 103 4.67 -10.41 -10.55
CA LEU A 103 3.83 -9.62 -9.65
C LEU A 103 2.37 -10.04 -9.75
N SER A 104 1.82 -10.68 -8.72
CA SER A 104 0.41 -11.09 -8.78
C SER A 104 -0.21 -11.20 -7.40
N GLN A 105 -1.52 -11.03 -7.30
CA GLN A 105 -2.31 -11.46 -6.16
C GLN A 105 -2.57 -12.97 -6.25
N ASP A 106 -2.69 -13.65 -5.11
CA ASP A 106 -2.86 -15.11 -5.06
C ASP A 106 -4.33 -15.56 -4.99
N GLY A 107 -5.28 -14.62 -4.86
CA GLY A 107 -6.70 -14.90 -4.69
C GLY A 107 -7.10 -15.35 -3.28
N ALA A 108 -6.16 -15.33 -2.33
CA ALA A 108 -6.34 -15.69 -0.93
C ALA A 108 -5.95 -14.54 0.02
N GLY A 109 -5.83 -13.31 -0.51
CA GLY A 109 -5.49 -12.12 0.26
C GLY A 109 -3.98 -11.88 0.39
N ASN A 110 -3.16 -12.31 -0.57
CA ASN A 110 -1.74 -11.97 -0.57
C ASN A 110 -1.24 -11.47 -1.92
N LEU A 111 -0.38 -10.47 -1.87
CA LEU A 111 0.52 -10.13 -2.97
C LEU A 111 1.66 -11.14 -3.05
N ARG A 112 2.07 -11.49 -4.27
CA ARG A 112 3.24 -12.31 -4.59
C ARG A 112 4.22 -11.51 -5.43
N ILE A 113 5.45 -11.37 -4.94
CA ILE A 113 6.59 -10.90 -5.74
C ILE A 113 7.54 -12.08 -5.95
N THR A 114 7.65 -12.55 -7.20
CA THR A 114 8.33 -13.81 -7.54
C THR A 114 9.52 -13.55 -8.46
N PRO A 115 10.77 -13.74 -7.97
CA PRO A 115 11.94 -13.75 -8.84
C PRO A 115 11.97 -14.97 -9.75
N LEU A 116 12.13 -14.73 -11.06
CA LEU A 116 12.17 -15.77 -12.09
C LEU A 116 13.48 -15.76 -12.85
N LYS A 117 14.06 -16.94 -13.08
CA LYS A 117 15.28 -17.15 -13.86
C LYS A 117 14.92 -17.90 -15.14
N ASP A 118 15.25 -17.33 -16.29
CA ASP A 118 15.03 -17.99 -17.57
C ASP A 118 16.13 -19.02 -17.91
N ALA A 119 15.95 -19.73 -19.03
CA ALA A 119 16.91 -20.74 -19.50
C ALA A 119 18.28 -20.15 -19.90
N ALA A 120 18.34 -18.84 -20.21
CA ALA A 120 19.59 -18.12 -20.47
C ALA A 120 20.25 -17.61 -19.18
N GLY A 121 19.64 -17.85 -18.02
CA GLY A 121 20.15 -17.45 -16.71
C GLY A 121 19.82 -16.01 -16.32
N ARG A 122 18.98 -15.30 -17.08
CA ARG A 122 18.58 -13.92 -16.79
C ARG A 122 17.49 -13.91 -15.73
N TRP A 123 17.60 -12.96 -14.80
CA TRP A 123 16.63 -12.79 -13.72
C TRP A 123 15.60 -11.71 -14.04
N THR A 124 14.36 -11.97 -13.65
CA THR A 124 13.27 -11.00 -13.59
C THR A 124 12.66 -11.03 -12.20
N SER A 125 12.05 -9.93 -11.77
CA SER A 125 11.31 -9.84 -10.51
C SER A 125 10.29 -8.71 -10.61
N ALA A 126 9.74 -8.25 -9.49
CA ALA A 126 8.92 -7.05 -9.44
C ALA A 126 9.34 -6.09 -8.32
N ARG A 127 9.07 -4.81 -8.57
CA ARG A 127 9.21 -3.69 -7.65
C ARG A 127 7.98 -2.81 -7.83
N ILE A 128 7.33 -2.48 -6.73
CA ILE A 128 6.18 -1.58 -6.71
C ILE A 128 6.38 -0.50 -5.67
N GLU A 129 5.82 0.67 -5.93
CA GLU A 129 5.82 1.80 -5.01
C GLU A 129 4.43 2.41 -4.88
N THR A 130 4.09 2.98 -3.73
CA THR A 130 2.76 3.56 -3.52
C THR A 130 2.54 4.78 -4.39
N VAL A 131 1.33 4.95 -4.94
CA VAL A 131 0.94 6.20 -5.61
C VAL A 131 1.06 7.37 -4.65
N ARG A 132 0.61 7.19 -3.40
CA ARG A 132 0.79 8.16 -2.31
C ARG A 132 2.26 8.36 -1.93
N THR A 133 2.58 9.60 -1.56
CA THR A 133 3.93 10.05 -1.18
C THR A 133 3.95 10.89 0.09
N ASP A 134 2.83 10.95 0.80
CA ASP A 134 2.54 11.91 1.88
C ASP A 134 2.55 11.25 3.26
N PHE A 135 3.14 10.06 3.41
CA PHE A 135 3.21 9.39 4.70
C PHE A 135 4.20 10.11 5.62
N LYS A 136 3.67 10.77 6.65
CA LYS A 136 4.41 11.57 7.63
C LYS A 136 3.64 11.58 8.96
N PRO A 137 4.31 11.61 10.13
CA PRO A 137 3.60 11.77 11.40
C PRO A 137 2.89 13.12 11.44
N PRO A 138 1.69 13.20 12.05
CA PRO A 138 1.12 14.49 12.42
C PRO A 138 2.05 15.19 13.43
N ALA A 139 2.01 16.52 13.45
CA ALA A 139 2.83 17.30 14.39
C ALA A 139 2.55 16.89 15.85
N GLY A 140 3.60 16.48 16.57
CA GLY A 140 3.47 15.97 17.94
C GLY A 140 2.86 14.58 18.06
N GLY A 141 2.73 13.84 16.96
CA GLY A 141 2.21 12.47 16.94
C GLY A 141 3.23 11.46 16.40
N VAL A 142 2.73 10.27 16.07
CA VAL A 142 3.52 9.13 15.63
C VAL A 142 2.95 8.60 14.33
N LEU A 143 3.83 8.27 13.38
CA LEU A 143 3.53 7.50 12.17
C LEU A 143 3.98 6.07 12.39
N ALA A 144 3.24 5.11 11.86
CA ALA A 144 3.73 3.76 11.69
C ALA A 144 3.51 3.23 10.29
N LEU A 145 4.52 2.55 9.77
CA LEU A 145 4.52 1.82 8.51
C LEU A 145 4.60 0.34 8.87
N GLU A 146 3.67 -0.47 8.39
CA GLU A 146 3.57 -1.87 8.80
C GLU A 146 3.25 -2.79 7.62
N GLY A 147 3.87 -3.96 7.60
CA GLY A 147 3.54 -5.01 6.65
C GLY A 147 3.58 -6.37 7.31
N ARG A 148 2.58 -7.22 6.98
CA ARG A 148 2.60 -8.64 7.37
C ARG A 148 3.10 -9.46 6.19
N ILE A 149 4.34 -9.93 6.28
CA ILE A 149 5.09 -10.46 5.14
C ILE A 149 5.73 -11.80 5.50
N GLN A 150 5.68 -12.74 4.57
CA GLN A 150 6.52 -13.93 4.56
C GLN A 150 7.63 -13.72 3.53
N MET A 151 8.89 -13.79 3.97
CA MET A 151 10.04 -13.71 3.06
C MET A 151 10.11 -14.94 2.14
N PRO A 152 10.81 -14.87 1.00
CA PRO A 152 11.00 -16.02 0.11
C PRO A 152 11.41 -17.27 0.86
N ASN A 153 10.57 -18.31 0.80
CA ASN A 153 10.81 -19.56 1.54
C ASN A 153 11.87 -20.42 0.84
N VAL A 154 13.13 -19.99 1.00
CA VAL A 154 14.34 -20.59 0.45
C VAL A 154 15.51 -20.21 1.36
N THR A 155 16.43 -21.14 1.60
CA THR A 155 17.57 -20.93 2.50
C THR A 155 18.85 -21.54 1.93
N GLY A 156 19.99 -21.24 2.57
CA GLY A 156 21.29 -21.79 2.20
C GLY A 156 21.75 -21.39 0.79
N ALA A 157 22.52 -22.27 0.13
CA ALA A 157 23.07 -21.98 -1.20
C ALA A 157 21.99 -21.72 -2.27
N GLN A 158 20.77 -22.23 -2.08
CA GLN A 158 19.65 -22.02 -2.98
C GLN A 158 19.07 -20.61 -2.90
N ALA A 159 19.30 -19.90 -1.79
CA ALA A 159 18.80 -18.55 -1.55
C ALA A 159 19.84 -17.46 -1.86
N ALA A 160 21.06 -17.83 -2.24
CA ALA A 160 22.15 -16.87 -2.46
C ALA A 160 21.72 -15.79 -3.46
N GLY A 161 21.69 -14.53 -3.02
CA GLY A 161 21.29 -13.38 -3.83
C GLY A 161 19.82 -12.98 -3.74
N TYR A 162 18.93 -13.74 -3.08
CA TYR A 162 17.59 -13.21 -2.80
C TYR A 162 17.69 -12.02 -1.86
N TRP A 163 16.98 -10.93 -2.20
CA TRP A 163 16.91 -9.70 -1.40
C TRP A 163 15.48 -9.13 -1.38
N PRO A 164 14.57 -9.69 -0.57
CA PRO A 164 13.27 -9.06 -0.31
C PRO A 164 13.41 -7.78 0.53
N ALA A 165 12.58 -6.79 0.22
CA ALA A 165 12.53 -5.53 0.98
C ALA A 165 11.10 -4.97 1.08
N PHE A 166 10.80 -4.39 2.25
CA PHE A 166 9.69 -3.47 2.53
C PHE A 166 10.27 -2.21 3.17
N TRP A 167 10.11 -1.08 2.52
CA TRP A 167 10.86 0.13 2.84
C TRP A 167 10.12 1.38 2.41
N ALA A 168 10.64 2.54 2.79
CA ALA A 168 10.08 3.84 2.46
C ALA A 168 11.16 4.80 2.02
N LEU A 169 10.86 5.66 1.05
CA LEU A 169 11.80 6.64 0.51
C LEU A 169 11.17 8.04 0.51
N GLY A 170 11.99 9.05 0.83
CA GLY A 170 11.53 10.43 0.91
C GLY A 170 10.92 10.90 -0.41
N SER A 171 9.72 11.49 -0.36
CA SER A 171 8.94 11.84 -1.54
C SER A 171 9.66 12.66 -2.62
N PRO A 172 10.59 13.58 -2.29
CA PRO A 172 11.33 14.32 -3.32
C PRO A 172 12.29 13.45 -4.13
N TYR A 173 12.47 12.17 -3.82
CA TYR A 173 13.21 11.24 -4.69
C TYR A 173 12.47 10.97 -6.00
N ARG A 174 11.13 10.84 -5.96
CA ARG A 174 10.33 10.53 -7.15
C ARG A 174 10.44 11.67 -8.16
N GLY A 175 10.94 11.35 -9.35
CA GLY A 175 11.18 12.32 -10.43
C GLY A 175 12.52 13.07 -10.33
N ASN A 176 13.28 12.89 -9.24
CA ASN A 176 14.64 13.43 -9.09
C ASN A 176 15.68 12.32 -9.30
N TYR A 177 15.57 11.24 -8.53
CA TYR A 177 16.41 10.04 -8.55
C TYR A 177 17.92 10.25 -8.26
N GLN A 178 18.34 11.44 -7.83
CA GLN A 178 19.75 11.80 -7.63
C GLN A 178 20.04 12.40 -6.23
N ASN A 179 19.04 12.46 -5.36
CA ASN A 179 19.11 13.09 -4.03
C ASN A 179 19.14 12.09 -2.87
N TRP A 180 19.37 10.81 -3.15
CA TRP A 180 19.73 9.81 -2.14
C TRP A 180 21.19 10.03 -1.68
N PRO A 181 21.53 9.85 -0.38
CA PRO A 181 20.68 9.42 0.73
C PRO A 181 20.04 10.60 1.48
N SER A 182 20.32 11.84 1.09
CA SER A 182 19.94 13.04 1.85
C SER A 182 18.45 13.16 2.14
N ILE A 183 17.60 12.56 1.30
CA ILE A 183 16.15 12.62 1.42
C ILE A 183 15.56 11.58 2.39
N GLY A 184 16.39 10.71 2.96
CA GLY A 184 15.95 9.70 3.90
C GLY A 184 15.39 8.44 3.25
N GLU A 185 15.85 7.30 3.74
CA GLU A 185 15.33 5.97 3.44
C GLU A 185 15.10 5.22 4.75
N PHE A 186 13.90 4.65 4.90
CA PHE A 186 13.54 3.82 6.05
C PHE A 186 13.33 2.39 5.59
N ASP A 187 14.30 1.53 5.83
CA ASP A 187 14.18 0.10 5.55
C ASP A 187 13.44 -0.55 6.71
N VAL A 188 12.15 -0.80 6.52
CA VAL A 188 11.29 -1.39 7.56
C VAL A 188 11.63 -2.86 7.75
N MET A 189 11.88 -3.56 6.64
CA MET A 189 12.34 -4.94 6.58
C MET A 189 13.21 -5.13 5.35
N GLU A 190 14.43 -5.60 5.57
CA GLU A 190 15.26 -6.23 4.55
C GLU A 190 15.72 -7.60 5.01
N ASN A 191 15.98 -8.47 4.04
CA ASN A 191 16.68 -9.73 4.24
C ASN A 191 17.52 -10.07 3.03
N VAL A 192 18.58 -10.84 3.25
CA VAL A 192 19.40 -11.37 2.17
C VAL A 192 19.69 -12.85 2.36
N ASN A 193 19.91 -13.55 1.25
CA ASN A 193 20.42 -14.93 1.23
C ASN A 193 19.57 -15.96 2.00
N GLY A 194 18.28 -15.65 2.25
CA GLY A 194 17.37 -16.55 2.97
C GLY A 194 17.80 -16.81 4.42
N LEU A 195 18.46 -15.85 5.06
CA LEU A 195 18.86 -15.94 6.46
C LEU A 195 17.65 -15.74 7.38
N ASN A 196 17.57 -16.45 8.50
CA ASN A 196 16.56 -16.15 9.51
C ASN A 196 16.93 -14.89 10.31
N GLN A 197 16.85 -13.73 9.66
CA GLN A 197 17.16 -12.41 10.19
C GLN A 197 16.35 -11.35 9.44
N VAL A 198 15.98 -10.29 10.14
CA VAL A 198 15.44 -9.05 9.56
C VAL A 198 16.39 -7.90 9.90
N TRP A 199 16.72 -7.12 8.88
CA TRP A 199 17.40 -5.84 9.03
C TRP A 199 16.38 -4.71 9.03
N GLY A 200 16.58 -3.75 9.92
CA GLY A 200 15.91 -2.46 9.91
C GLY A 200 16.97 -1.36 9.90
N THR A 201 16.92 -0.48 8.91
CA THR A 201 18.02 0.45 8.60
C THR A 201 17.49 1.85 8.30
N LEU A 202 18.27 2.85 8.66
CA LEU A 202 18.08 4.23 8.25
C LEU A 202 19.24 4.65 7.35
N HIS A 203 18.94 5.15 6.14
CA HIS A 203 19.91 5.88 5.31
C HIS A 203 19.59 7.38 5.30
N CYS A 204 20.64 8.20 5.41
CA CYS A 204 20.53 9.65 5.50
C CYS A 204 21.85 10.40 5.28
N GLY A 205 21.75 11.71 5.06
CA GLY A 205 22.91 12.59 4.92
C GLY A 205 23.60 12.46 3.57
N TYR A 206 24.86 12.01 3.55
CA TYR A 206 25.65 11.89 2.33
C TYR A 206 26.42 10.58 2.27
N ALA A 207 26.65 10.09 1.06
CA ALA A 207 27.42 8.90 0.80
C ALA A 207 28.72 9.21 0.02
N PRO A 208 29.82 8.50 0.29
CA PRO A 208 30.01 7.55 1.40
C PRO A 208 30.24 8.25 2.76
N GLY A 209 29.96 7.55 3.86
CA GLY A 209 30.14 8.01 5.23
C GLY A 209 28.96 8.82 5.76
N GLY A 210 29.21 10.05 6.17
CA GLY A 210 28.16 10.90 6.76
C GLY A 210 27.67 10.45 8.13
N PRO A 211 26.65 11.13 8.67
CA PRO A 211 26.10 10.82 10.00
C PRO A 211 25.49 9.41 10.06
N CYS A 212 25.14 8.84 8.91
CA CYS A 212 24.43 7.58 8.82
C CYS A 212 25.33 6.42 8.34
N ASN A 213 26.65 6.63 8.26
CA ASN A 213 27.63 5.60 7.90
C ASN A 213 27.37 4.91 6.55
N GLU A 214 27.06 5.71 5.54
CA GLU A 214 26.76 5.25 4.20
C GLU A 214 27.95 4.52 3.55
N TYR A 215 27.76 3.42 2.82
CA TYR A 215 26.48 2.86 2.37
C TYR A 215 25.87 1.83 3.33
N ASN A 216 26.36 1.71 4.57
CA ASN A 216 25.83 0.70 5.51
C ASN A 216 24.54 1.15 6.19
N GLY A 217 24.31 2.47 6.32
CA GLY A 217 23.21 2.99 7.10
C GLY A 217 23.39 2.82 8.61
N LEU A 218 22.45 3.37 9.38
CA LEU A 218 22.29 3.10 10.81
C LEU A 218 21.32 1.94 10.97
N GLY A 219 21.82 0.71 10.89
CA GLY A 219 21.00 -0.50 10.93
C GLY A 219 21.23 -1.38 12.16
N ASN A 220 20.24 -2.23 12.44
CA ASN A 220 20.39 -3.38 13.32
C ASN A 220 19.66 -4.60 12.74
N THR A 221 19.97 -5.79 13.24
CA THR A 221 19.35 -7.04 12.81
C THR A 221 19.03 -7.97 13.96
N VAL A 222 17.92 -8.70 13.85
CA VAL A 222 17.53 -9.78 14.76
C VAL A 222 16.88 -10.95 14.01
N PRO A 223 16.94 -12.19 14.53
CA PRO A 223 16.12 -13.29 14.02
C PRO A 223 14.62 -13.02 14.18
N CYS A 224 13.78 -13.55 13.28
CA CYS A 224 12.34 -13.47 13.48
C CYS A 224 11.89 -14.30 14.70
N PRO A 225 10.94 -13.81 15.53
CA PRO A 225 10.46 -14.50 16.73
C PRO A 225 9.59 -15.72 16.41
N GLY A 226 9.74 -16.81 17.17
CA GLY A 226 8.84 -17.98 17.13
C GLY A 226 8.97 -18.90 15.92
N SER A 227 9.16 -18.34 14.72
CA SER A 227 9.41 -19.05 13.46
C SER A 227 10.44 -18.32 12.62
N THR A 228 11.04 -18.99 11.64
CA THR A 228 11.96 -18.29 10.74
C THR A 228 11.20 -17.34 9.83
N CYS A 229 11.82 -16.22 9.47
CA CYS A 229 11.23 -15.21 8.57
C CYS A 229 10.74 -15.79 7.23
N GLN A 230 11.36 -16.89 6.79
CA GLN A 230 11.02 -17.63 5.56
C GLN A 230 9.82 -18.56 5.73
N SER A 231 9.61 -19.11 6.94
CA SER A 231 8.66 -20.21 7.17
C SER A 231 7.23 -19.74 7.46
N ALA A 232 7.06 -18.50 7.89
CA ALA A 232 5.77 -17.93 8.27
C ALA A 232 5.69 -16.44 7.93
N PHE A 233 4.48 -15.91 8.00
CA PHE A 233 4.26 -14.47 8.03
C PHE A 233 4.69 -13.89 9.37
N HIS A 234 5.41 -12.77 9.30
CA HIS A 234 5.76 -11.92 10.43
C HIS A 234 5.26 -10.51 10.17
N THR A 235 4.99 -9.75 11.23
CA THR A 235 4.61 -8.34 11.13
C THR A 235 5.84 -7.47 11.35
N TYR A 236 6.25 -6.76 10.32
CA TYR A 236 7.36 -5.81 10.34
C TYR A 236 6.81 -4.40 10.45
N ARG A 237 7.35 -3.61 11.36
CA ARG A 237 6.81 -2.28 11.66
C ARG A 237 7.93 -1.28 11.92
N PHE A 238 7.79 -0.11 11.33
CA PHE A 238 8.57 1.08 11.63
C PHE A 238 7.68 2.12 12.28
N GLU A 239 8.17 2.81 13.30
CA GLU A 239 7.51 3.96 13.90
C GLU A 239 8.41 5.20 13.87
N TRP A 240 7.87 6.32 13.40
CA TRP A 240 8.46 7.65 13.54
C TRP A 240 7.68 8.42 14.61
N ASP A 241 8.29 8.57 15.77
CA ASP A 241 7.76 9.26 16.94
C ASP A 241 8.22 10.72 16.99
N ALA A 242 7.35 11.60 16.51
CA ALA A 242 7.50 13.05 16.57
C ALA A 242 6.80 13.67 17.80
N SER A 243 6.29 12.84 18.73
CA SER A 243 5.63 13.30 19.96
C SER A 243 6.61 13.63 21.09
N VAL A 244 7.88 13.26 20.92
CA VAL A 244 8.97 13.47 21.88
C VAL A 244 10.10 14.29 21.26
N SER A 245 10.91 14.91 22.12
CA SER A 245 12.10 15.67 21.72
C SER A 245 13.32 15.21 22.53
N PRO A 246 14.40 14.71 21.90
CA PRO A 246 14.55 14.50 20.45
C PRO A 246 13.57 13.45 19.91
N GLN A 247 13.17 13.60 18.63
CA GLN A 247 12.32 12.61 17.95
C GLN A 247 13.04 11.26 17.82
N VAL A 248 12.28 10.18 17.64
CA VAL A 248 12.83 8.82 17.64
C VAL A 248 12.21 7.96 16.54
N LEU A 249 13.05 7.21 15.83
CA LEU A 249 12.67 6.16 14.88
C LEU A 249 12.84 4.79 15.55
N ARG A 250 11.89 3.88 15.35
CA ARG A 250 11.88 2.55 15.99
C ARG A 250 11.45 1.45 15.03
N TRP A 251 12.12 0.30 15.08
CA TRP A 251 11.78 -0.86 14.26
C TRP A 251 11.38 -2.05 15.14
N TYR A 252 10.36 -2.76 14.68
CA TYR A 252 9.76 -3.88 15.37
C TYR A 252 9.57 -5.06 14.42
N VAL A 253 9.72 -6.26 14.95
CA VAL A 253 9.26 -7.51 14.34
C VAL A 253 8.36 -8.23 15.33
N ASP A 254 7.13 -8.56 14.92
CA ASP A 254 6.06 -9.12 15.76
C ASP A 254 5.86 -8.36 17.08
N GLY A 255 5.92 -7.03 17.00
CA GLY A 255 5.79 -6.13 18.16
C GLY A 255 7.02 -6.05 19.06
N GLN A 256 8.11 -6.77 18.76
CA GLN A 256 9.36 -6.71 19.50
C GLN A 256 10.26 -5.61 18.94
N LEU A 257 10.53 -4.56 19.73
CA LEU A 257 11.47 -3.51 19.38
C LEU A 257 12.87 -4.10 19.25
N PHE A 258 13.53 -3.88 18.12
CA PHE A 258 14.90 -4.35 17.91
C PHE A 258 15.87 -3.26 17.46
N HIS A 259 15.38 -2.13 16.95
CA HIS A 259 16.24 -1.03 16.53
C HIS A 259 15.66 0.32 16.91
N THR A 260 16.53 1.29 17.18
CA THR A 260 16.15 2.67 17.50
C THR A 260 17.22 3.63 17.02
N VAL A 261 16.80 4.72 16.38
CA VAL A 261 17.66 5.84 16.00
C VAL A 261 17.01 7.12 16.50
N SER A 262 17.75 7.96 17.22
CA SER A 262 17.23 9.26 17.68
C SER A 262 17.62 10.40 16.76
N GLN A 263 16.82 11.46 16.74
CA GLN A 263 17.14 12.71 16.05
C GLN A 263 18.51 13.27 16.46
N SER A 264 18.88 13.15 17.73
CA SER A 264 20.17 13.60 18.23
C SER A 264 21.35 12.78 17.68
N GLN A 265 21.14 11.53 17.28
CA GLN A 265 22.17 10.67 16.69
C GLN A 265 22.49 11.10 15.24
N VAL A 266 21.46 11.46 14.47
CA VAL A 266 21.62 11.93 13.09
C VAL A 266 22.12 13.38 13.05
N GLY A 267 21.52 14.24 13.87
CA GLY A 267 21.88 15.65 14.01
C GLY A 267 21.45 16.54 12.82
N ASP A 268 21.50 17.85 13.05
CA ASP A 268 21.22 18.85 12.01
C ASP A 268 22.46 19.12 11.14
N PRO A 269 22.29 19.47 9.85
CA PRO A 269 21.01 19.68 9.16
C PRO A 269 20.36 18.40 8.61
N TYR A 270 21.00 17.24 8.80
CA TYR A 270 20.65 16.00 8.10
C TYR A 270 19.30 15.43 8.53
N TRP A 271 18.93 15.58 9.80
CA TRP A 271 17.59 15.22 10.26
C TRP A 271 16.52 16.02 9.51
N GLY A 272 16.63 17.36 9.48
CA GLY A 272 15.72 18.22 8.74
C GLY A 272 15.62 17.87 7.26
N GLN A 273 16.74 17.57 6.59
CA GLN A 273 16.76 17.19 5.17
C GLN A 273 15.86 15.98 4.86
N MET A 274 15.86 14.97 5.74
CA MET A 274 15.03 13.77 5.58
C MET A 274 13.63 13.88 6.21
N THR A 275 13.36 14.88 7.06
CA THR A 275 12.06 14.98 7.75
C THR A 275 11.20 16.15 7.31
N ASP A 276 11.74 17.20 6.71
CA ASP A 276 11.00 18.44 6.48
C ASP A 276 10.16 18.42 5.20
N HIS A 277 10.42 17.48 4.29
CA HIS A 277 9.63 17.29 3.07
C HIS A 277 8.22 16.72 3.35
N PRO A 278 7.31 16.72 2.35
CA PRO A 278 5.88 16.42 2.56
C PRO A 278 5.58 15.02 3.12
N GLY A 279 6.37 14.01 2.79
CA GLY A 279 6.25 12.68 3.37
C GLY A 279 7.07 11.63 2.63
N TYR A 280 6.76 10.37 2.86
CA TYR A 280 7.39 9.21 2.25
C TYR A 280 6.40 8.44 1.38
N PHE A 281 6.91 7.70 0.39
CA PHE A 281 6.18 6.62 -0.29
C PHE A 281 6.75 5.27 0.12
N LEU A 282 5.95 4.21 0.05
CA LEU A 282 6.36 2.85 0.40
C LEU A 282 6.75 2.07 -0.85
N LEU A 283 7.65 1.11 -0.67
CA LEU A 283 8.11 0.21 -1.70
C LEU A 283 8.11 -1.24 -1.22
N LEU A 284 7.81 -2.14 -2.17
CA LEU A 284 7.98 -3.58 -2.02
C LEU A 284 8.74 -4.12 -3.23
N ASN A 285 9.77 -4.92 -3.00
CA ASN A 285 10.47 -5.61 -4.07
C ASN A 285 11.15 -6.89 -3.58
N VAL A 286 11.59 -7.70 -4.55
CA VAL A 286 12.60 -8.73 -4.32
C VAL A 286 13.70 -8.54 -5.36
N ALA A 287 14.81 -7.95 -4.95
CA ALA A 287 16.02 -7.86 -5.77
C ALA A 287 16.74 -9.22 -5.84
N MET A 288 17.59 -9.37 -6.86
CA MET A 288 18.46 -10.53 -7.05
C MET A 288 19.91 -10.07 -7.19
N GLY A 289 20.77 -10.51 -6.28
CA GLY A 289 22.17 -10.12 -6.21
C GLY A 289 22.36 -8.71 -5.66
N GLY A 290 23.44 -8.05 -6.09
CA GLY A 290 23.80 -6.72 -5.60
C GLY A 290 24.76 -6.73 -4.43
N SER A 291 25.12 -5.53 -4.00
CA SER A 291 26.13 -5.27 -2.98
C SER A 291 25.77 -5.89 -1.62
N PHE A 292 24.50 -5.81 -1.20
CA PHE A 292 24.09 -6.28 0.13
C PHE A 292 24.13 -7.81 0.25
N PRO A 293 23.44 -8.62 -0.58
CA PRO A 293 23.56 -10.07 -0.51
C PRO A 293 24.99 -10.57 -0.68
N SER A 294 25.77 -9.97 -1.58
CA SER A 294 27.16 -10.36 -1.81
C SER A 294 28.07 -9.99 -0.65
N GLY A 295 27.87 -8.82 -0.04
CA GLY A 295 28.62 -8.35 1.12
C GLY A 295 28.41 -9.25 2.33
N VAL A 296 27.15 -9.62 2.62
CA VAL A 296 26.83 -10.56 3.71
C VAL A 296 27.36 -11.97 3.44
N ALA A 297 27.31 -12.42 2.19
CA ALA A 297 27.81 -13.74 1.81
C ALA A 297 29.34 -13.83 1.80
N GLY A 298 30.05 -12.72 1.59
CA GLY A 298 31.50 -12.68 1.38
C GLY A 298 31.94 -13.16 -0.03
N TYR A 299 30.99 -13.33 -0.95
CA TYR A 299 31.23 -13.73 -2.34
C TYR A 299 30.09 -13.20 -3.24
N SER A 300 30.31 -13.17 -4.55
CA SER A 300 29.30 -12.66 -5.50
C SER A 300 28.06 -13.56 -5.53
N THR A 301 26.89 -12.93 -5.41
CA THR A 301 25.58 -13.58 -5.52
C THR A 301 24.73 -12.90 -6.60
N PRO A 302 23.76 -13.61 -7.22
CA PRO A 302 23.42 -15.02 -7.03
C PRO A 302 24.46 -15.98 -7.62
N THR A 303 24.45 -17.23 -7.16
CA THR A 303 25.29 -18.31 -7.70
C THR A 303 24.53 -19.23 -8.67
N GLY A 304 25.23 -20.17 -9.29
CA GLY A 304 24.61 -21.23 -10.09
C GLY A 304 23.63 -22.13 -9.32
N ALA A 305 23.78 -22.23 -7.99
CA ALA A 305 22.90 -23.02 -7.11
C ALA A 305 21.58 -22.30 -6.75
N THR A 306 21.50 -20.98 -7.01
CA THR A 306 20.35 -20.17 -6.66
C THR A 306 19.11 -20.62 -7.42
N VAL A 307 18.06 -20.98 -6.68
CA VAL A 307 16.82 -21.48 -7.28
C VAL A 307 15.86 -20.34 -7.58
N SER A 308 15.07 -20.49 -8.64
CA SER A 308 14.05 -19.52 -9.05
C SER A 308 12.68 -19.83 -8.43
N GLY A 309 11.75 -18.86 -8.48
CA GLY A 309 10.32 -19.12 -8.26
C GLY A 309 9.89 -19.11 -6.80
N ARG A 310 10.66 -18.48 -5.92
CA ARG A 310 10.35 -18.40 -4.48
C ARG A 310 9.81 -17.01 -4.17
N PRO A 311 8.50 -16.85 -3.96
CA PRO A 311 7.90 -15.52 -3.80
C PRO A 311 8.12 -14.96 -2.40
N MET A 312 8.26 -13.64 -2.30
CA MET A 312 7.84 -12.91 -1.11
C MET A 312 6.32 -12.80 -1.14
N LEU A 313 5.66 -13.08 0.00
CA LEU A 313 4.22 -12.93 0.16
C LEU A 313 3.94 -11.76 1.11
N ALA A 314 3.10 -10.82 0.71
CA ALA A 314 2.60 -9.77 1.60
C ALA A 314 1.09 -9.93 1.76
N ASP A 315 0.65 -10.14 2.99
CA ASP A 315 -0.76 -10.24 3.38
C ASP A 315 -1.40 -8.84 3.38
N TYR A 316 -0.73 -7.88 4.01
CA TYR A 316 -1.11 -6.48 3.90
C TYR A 316 0.09 -5.54 4.05
N VAL A 317 -0.10 -4.31 3.58
CA VAL A 317 0.68 -3.13 3.97
C VAL A 317 -0.29 -2.08 4.50
N ALA A 318 0.07 -1.43 5.62
CA ALA A 318 -0.76 -0.43 6.26
C ALA A 318 0.07 0.71 6.84
N VAL A 319 -0.55 1.89 6.87
CA VAL A 319 -0.02 3.11 7.48
C VAL A 319 -0.97 3.56 8.57
N TYR A 320 -0.42 3.81 9.75
CA TYR A 320 -1.19 4.25 10.91
C TYR A 320 -0.62 5.53 11.49
N THR A 321 -1.45 6.30 12.18
CA THR A 321 -1.00 7.43 13.00
C THR A 321 -1.59 7.38 14.41
N ARG A 322 -0.92 8.01 15.37
CA ARG A 322 -1.38 8.15 16.75
C ARG A 322 -0.99 9.53 17.29
N GLY A 323 -1.90 10.17 18.03
CA GLY A 323 -1.63 11.45 18.70
C GLY A 323 -1.37 12.62 17.75
N GLY A 324 -0.82 13.70 18.30
CA GLY A 324 -0.59 14.98 17.61
C GLY A 324 -1.72 15.99 17.82
N THR A 325 -1.37 17.28 17.84
CA THR A 325 -2.37 18.34 17.74
C THR A 325 -2.86 18.35 16.31
N SER A 326 -4.12 17.98 16.10
CA SER A 326 -4.80 18.28 14.86
C SER A 326 -4.80 19.80 14.65
N SER A 327 -3.90 20.32 13.82
CA SER A 327 -4.46 21.20 12.79
C SER A 327 -5.41 20.29 12.01
N PRO A 328 -6.68 20.65 11.81
CA PRO A 328 -7.58 19.83 11.03
C PRO A 328 -7.08 19.85 9.58
N SER A 329 -6.13 18.96 9.25
CA SER A 329 -6.35 18.18 8.05
C SER A 329 -7.60 17.38 8.37
N PRO A 330 -8.68 17.49 7.58
CA PRO A 330 -9.84 16.68 7.83
C PRO A 330 -9.33 15.23 7.93
N SER A 331 -9.67 14.56 9.03
CA SER A 331 -9.75 13.10 8.93
C SER A 331 -10.45 12.80 7.60
N PRO A 332 -10.05 11.76 6.85
CA PRO A 332 -11.02 11.15 5.97
C PRO A 332 -12.22 10.89 6.88
N THR A 333 -13.28 11.70 6.71
CA THR A 333 -14.57 11.31 7.21
C THR A 333 -14.71 9.96 6.55
N THR A 334 -14.74 8.91 7.36
CA THR A 334 -15.34 7.66 6.92
C THR A 334 -16.57 8.10 6.14
N PRO A 335 -16.65 7.97 4.80
CA PRO A 335 -17.90 8.30 4.15
C PRO A 335 -18.89 7.32 4.79
N PRO A 336 -20.07 7.79 5.19
CA PRO A 336 -21.13 6.86 5.53
C PRO A 336 -21.20 5.83 4.40
N ALA A 337 -21.56 4.59 4.72
CA ALA A 337 -22.13 3.70 3.72
C ALA A 337 -23.41 4.35 3.16
N GLY A 338 -23.25 5.33 2.27
CA GLY A 338 -24.22 6.34 1.90
C GLY A 338 -23.88 6.90 0.53
N THR A 339 -24.92 7.13 -0.25
CA THR A 339 -24.85 7.59 -1.64
C THR A 339 -24.74 9.11 -1.66
N VAL A 340 -23.87 9.67 -2.52
CA VAL A 340 -23.78 11.11 -2.78
C VAL A 340 -24.71 11.43 -3.96
N ASP A 341 -25.69 12.32 -3.78
CA ASP A 341 -26.57 12.75 -4.87
C ASP A 341 -25.82 13.71 -5.81
N ALA A 342 -25.66 13.33 -7.08
CA ALA A 342 -25.00 14.15 -8.09
C ALA A 342 -25.67 15.53 -8.28
N TYR A 343 -26.97 15.64 -8.00
CA TYR A 343 -27.75 16.86 -8.18
C TYR A 343 -27.79 17.75 -6.93
N SER A 344 -27.13 17.32 -5.85
CA SER A 344 -26.87 18.16 -4.69
C SER A 344 -25.59 18.98 -4.86
N THR A 345 -25.38 19.98 -4.01
CA THR A 345 -24.09 20.68 -3.95
C THR A 345 -23.05 19.78 -3.30
N ILE A 346 -22.04 19.37 -4.07
CA ILE A 346 -20.90 18.60 -3.58
C ILE A 346 -19.79 19.58 -3.25
N GLN A 347 -19.43 19.66 -1.95
CA GLN A 347 -18.31 20.46 -1.48
C GLN A 347 -17.00 19.89 -2.04
N ALA A 348 -16.15 20.74 -2.61
CA ALA A 348 -14.99 20.27 -3.32
C ALA A 348 -13.93 19.70 -2.36
N GLU A 349 -13.86 20.22 -1.13
CA GLU A 349 -13.05 19.69 -0.03
C GLU A 349 -13.56 18.36 0.54
N ALA A 350 -14.80 17.96 0.21
CA ALA A 350 -15.38 16.68 0.62
C ALA A 350 -14.94 15.51 -0.29
N PHE A 351 -13.74 15.60 -0.87
CA PHE A 351 -13.17 14.53 -1.68
C PHE A 351 -12.88 13.29 -0.82
N THR A 352 -13.05 12.12 -1.43
CA THR A 352 -12.67 10.82 -0.84
C THR A 352 -11.18 10.53 -0.99
N ALA A 353 -10.56 11.00 -2.07
CA ALA A 353 -9.11 10.95 -2.29
C ALA A 353 -8.67 12.13 -3.17
N GLN A 354 -7.39 12.48 -3.16
CA GLN A 354 -6.87 13.57 -3.99
C GLN A 354 -5.40 13.34 -4.40
N ASN A 355 -4.93 14.09 -5.39
CA ASN A 355 -3.52 14.29 -5.69
C ASN A 355 -3.25 15.77 -5.97
N GLY A 356 -2.27 16.36 -5.28
CA GLY A 356 -1.83 17.75 -5.47
C GLY A 356 -2.76 18.83 -4.91
N VAL A 357 -3.86 18.45 -4.25
CA VAL A 357 -4.85 19.37 -3.70
C VAL A 357 -4.44 19.90 -2.33
N VAL A 358 -4.58 21.21 -2.13
CA VAL A 358 -4.49 21.85 -0.80
C VAL A 358 -5.88 22.32 -0.38
N VAL A 359 -6.29 22.04 0.85
CA VAL A 359 -7.54 22.58 1.42
C VAL A 359 -7.24 23.87 2.16
N GLU A 360 -7.97 24.94 1.86
CA GLU A 360 -7.82 26.25 2.51
C GLU A 360 -9.16 26.87 2.91
N ALA A 361 -9.11 28.01 3.62
CA ALA A 361 -10.32 28.70 4.07
C ALA A 361 -10.98 29.47 2.92
N CYS A 362 -12.26 29.21 2.69
CA CYS A 362 -13.02 29.88 1.65
C CYS A 362 -13.62 31.21 2.17
N SER A 363 -13.44 32.29 1.41
CA SER A 363 -14.02 33.59 1.71
C SER A 363 -15.55 33.64 1.62
N GLU A 364 -16.19 32.65 0.99
CA GLU A 364 -17.65 32.46 1.00
C GLU A 364 -18.13 31.63 2.21
N GLY A 365 -17.21 31.28 3.12
CA GLY A 365 -17.46 30.42 4.28
C GLY A 365 -17.08 28.96 3.99
N GLY A 366 -16.71 28.22 5.04
CA GLY A 366 -16.26 26.84 4.89
C GLY A 366 -14.81 26.74 4.39
N GLN A 367 -14.55 25.72 3.58
CA GLN A 367 -13.24 25.46 2.98
C GLN A 367 -13.36 25.37 1.44
N ASP A 368 -12.24 25.47 0.75
CA ASP A 368 -12.14 25.20 -0.68
C ASP A 368 -10.91 24.36 -0.98
N ILE A 369 -10.86 23.75 -2.17
CA ILE A 369 -9.64 23.13 -2.70
C ILE A 369 -8.91 24.12 -3.59
N GLY A 370 -7.62 24.31 -3.36
CA GLY A 370 -6.79 25.30 -4.01
C GLY A 370 -5.40 24.81 -4.36
N TYR A 371 -4.59 25.74 -4.88
CA TYR A 371 -3.24 25.47 -5.41
C TYR A 371 -3.23 24.46 -6.57
N LEU A 372 -4.33 24.39 -7.32
CA LEU A 372 -4.55 23.35 -8.31
C LEU A 372 -3.82 23.70 -9.60
N ARG A 373 -2.97 22.78 -10.06
CA ARG A 373 -2.15 22.89 -11.27
C ARG A 373 -2.35 21.68 -12.20
N ASN A 374 -1.66 21.70 -13.33
CA ASN A 374 -1.68 20.59 -14.27
C ASN A 374 -1.28 19.27 -13.62
N GLY A 375 -2.17 18.27 -13.67
CA GLY A 375 -1.96 16.91 -13.16
C GLY A 375 -2.66 16.63 -11.83
N ASP A 376 -3.14 17.65 -11.13
CA ASP A 376 -3.85 17.47 -9.86
C ASP A 376 -5.26 16.89 -10.09
N TRP A 377 -5.81 16.23 -9.07
CA TRP A 377 -7.17 15.71 -9.10
C TRP A 377 -7.80 15.53 -7.72
N ALA A 378 -9.13 15.56 -7.66
CA ALA A 378 -9.95 15.24 -6.49
C ALA A 378 -10.99 14.17 -6.86
N ARG A 379 -11.13 13.11 -6.06
CA ARG A 379 -12.01 11.95 -6.26
C ARG A 379 -13.18 11.98 -5.28
N TYR A 380 -14.37 11.65 -5.74
CA TYR A 380 -15.60 11.58 -4.97
C TYR A 380 -16.28 10.23 -5.25
N ASP A 381 -16.33 9.36 -4.25
CA ASP A 381 -16.88 8.01 -4.41
C ASP A 381 -18.41 8.00 -4.21
N ASN A 382 -19.08 7.01 -4.82
CA ASN A 382 -20.52 6.76 -4.69
C ASN A 382 -21.45 7.92 -5.13
N VAL A 383 -21.05 8.68 -6.15
CA VAL A 383 -21.89 9.74 -6.74
C VAL A 383 -22.94 9.12 -7.64
N ASP A 384 -24.21 9.35 -7.34
CA ASP A 384 -25.37 8.75 -8.00
C ASP A 384 -26.07 9.77 -8.88
N PHE A 385 -25.99 9.52 -10.19
CA PHE A 385 -26.65 10.30 -11.24
C PHE A 385 -28.09 9.82 -11.49
N GLY A 386 -28.57 8.81 -10.74
CA GLY A 386 -29.90 8.24 -10.93
C GLY A 386 -30.12 7.74 -12.37
N SER A 387 -31.37 7.77 -12.83
CA SER A 387 -31.75 7.32 -14.18
C SER A 387 -31.90 8.45 -15.19
N THR A 388 -31.86 9.71 -14.76
CA THR A 388 -32.06 10.88 -15.62
C THR A 388 -30.72 11.58 -15.80
N PRO A 389 -30.11 11.58 -16.99
CA PRO A 389 -28.79 12.18 -17.20
C PRO A 389 -28.73 13.67 -16.84
N PRO A 390 -27.58 14.20 -16.39
CA PRO A 390 -27.40 15.63 -16.22
C PRO A 390 -27.35 16.36 -17.57
N ARG A 391 -27.87 17.59 -17.62
CA ARG A 391 -27.69 18.51 -18.75
C ARG A 391 -26.30 19.12 -18.78
N ASP A 392 -25.80 19.50 -17.59
CA ASP A 392 -24.53 20.19 -17.41
C ASP A 392 -24.02 20.00 -15.97
N PHE A 393 -22.81 20.49 -15.70
CA PHE A 393 -22.30 20.69 -14.35
C PHE A 393 -21.96 22.16 -14.12
N LEU A 394 -22.07 22.61 -12.88
CA LEU A 394 -21.74 23.96 -12.45
C LEU A 394 -20.72 23.85 -11.31
N ALA A 395 -19.59 24.53 -11.43
CA ALA A 395 -18.61 24.63 -10.36
C ALA A 395 -18.42 26.08 -9.90
N ARG A 396 -18.22 26.27 -8.59
CA ARG A 396 -17.84 27.55 -7.99
C ARG A 396 -16.33 27.60 -7.88
N VAL A 397 -15.70 28.44 -8.69
CA VAL A 397 -14.25 28.48 -8.86
C VAL A 397 -13.69 29.89 -8.75
N ALA A 398 -12.44 30.01 -8.33
CA ALA A 398 -11.69 31.25 -8.30
C ALA A 398 -10.31 31.05 -8.93
N SER A 399 -9.72 32.11 -9.48
CA SER A 399 -8.39 32.07 -10.08
C SER A 399 -7.71 33.42 -9.96
N GLY A 400 -6.56 33.42 -9.29
CA GLY A 400 -5.62 34.54 -9.25
C GLY A 400 -4.50 34.41 -10.27
N ALA A 401 -4.61 33.47 -11.22
CA ALA A 401 -3.54 33.12 -12.14
C ALA A 401 -3.06 34.34 -12.98
N PRO A 402 -1.75 34.51 -13.23
CA PRO A 402 -1.25 35.63 -14.00
C PRO A 402 -1.71 35.56 -15.48
N SER A 403 -1.58 36.68 -16.20
CA SER A 403 -1.92 36.73 -17.62
C SER A 403 -1.17 35.65 -18.41
N GLY A 404 -1.90 34.91 -19.26
CA GLY A 404 -1.36 33.79 -20.03
C GLY A 404 -1.40 32.43 -19.32
N VAL A 405 -1.84 32.36 -18.06
CA VAL A 405 -2.10 31.09 -17.34
C VAL A 405 -3.60 30.80 -17.35
N SER A 406 -3.95 29.60 -17.80
CA SER A 406 -5.32 29.09 -17.86
C SER A 406 -5.29 27.57 -17.89
N GLY A 407 -6.43 26.93 -17.65
CA GLY A 407 -6.53 25.47 -17.72
C GLY A 407 -7.97 25.00 -17.83
N LEU A 408 -8.13 23.69 -17.85
CA LEU A 408 -9.41 22.98 -17.85
C LEU A 408 -9.66 22.40 -16.47
N VAL A 409 -10.87 22.63 -15.97
CA VAL A 409 -11.47 21.79 -14.92
C VAL A 409 -12.31 20.75 -15.63
N GLU A 410 -11.97 19.49 -15.43
CA GLU A 410 -12.57 18.36 -16.15
C GLU A 410 -13.24 17.41 -15.16
N VAL A 411 -14.40 16.88 -15.55
CA VAL A 411 -15.12 15.82 -14.84
C VAL A 411 -14.85 14.52 -15.55
N ARG A 412 -14.36 13.52 -14.81
CA ARG A 412 -14.18 12.13 -15.29
C ARG A 412 -14.93 11.17 -14.37
N VAL A 413 -15.29 10.00 -14.90
CA VAL A 413 -15.95 8.95 -14.12
C VAL A 413 -15.13 7.66 -14.14
N ASP A 414 -15.16 6.97 -13.00
CA ASP A 414 -14.57 5.67 -12.69
C ASP A 414 -13.02 5.60 -12.74
N SER A 415 -12.36 6.52 -13.42
CA SER A 415 -10.90 6.67 -13.43
C SER A 415 -10.49 8.12 -13.74
N PRO A 416 -9.40 8.65 -13.13
CA PRO A 416 -8.88 9.98 -13.46
C PRO A 416 -8.23 10.02 -14.85
N THR A 417 -8.02 8.87 -15.51
CA THR A 417 -7.48 8.77 -16.88
C THR A 417 -8.55 8.49 -17.94
N SER A 418 -9.80 8.21 -17.55
CA SER A 418 -10.95 8.09 -18.46
C SER A 418 -11.16 9.37 -19.26
N ALA A 419 -11.67 9.30 -20.48
CA ALA A 419 -12.02 10.52 -21.23
C ALA A 419 -12.95 11.44 -20.39
N PRO A 420 -12.74 12.77 -20.38
CA PRO A 420 -13.63 13.68 -19.68
C PRO A 420 -15.06 13.54 -20.15
N ILE A 421 -15.99 13.40 -19.21
CA ILE A 421 -17.41 13.49 -19.51
C ILE A 421 -17.87 14.95 -19.54
N GLY A 422 -17.11 15.86 -18.94
CA GLY A 422 -17.39 17.30 -19.05
C GLY A 422 -16.19 18.16 -18.73
N SER A 423 -16.19 19.40 -19.20
CA SER A 423 -15.14 20.37 -18.85
C SER A 423 -15.59 21.82 -19.05
N PHE A 424 -14.85 22.73 -18.43
CA PHE A 424 -14.83 24.14 -18.79
C PHE A 424 -13.41 24.70 -18.67
N ALA A 425 -13.12 25.74 -19.46
CA ALA A 425 -11.88 26.49 -19.36
C ALA A 425 -11.99 27.62 -18.33
N ILE A 426 -10.92 27.84 -17.58
CA ILE A 426 -10.83 28.90 -16.59
C ILE A 426 -9.49 29.64 -16.71
N ALA A 427 -9.57 30.95 -16.53
CA ALA A 427 -8.44 31.86 -16.40
C ALA A 427 -8.73 32.80 -15.21
N ASN A 428 -7.91 33.83 -15.04
CA ASN A 428 -8.03 34.79 -13.93
C ASN A 428 -9.48 35.30 -13.75
N THR A 429 -10.03 35.12 -12.55
CA THR A 429 -11.38 35.57 -12.17
C THR A 429 -11.37 36.90 -11.42
N GLY A 430 -10.19 37.42 -11.07
CA GLY A 430 -9.95 38.61 -10.27
C GLY A 430 -9.23 38.33 -8.94
N GLY A 431 -8.77 37.11 -8.68
CA GLY A 431 -8.09 36.72 -7.44
C GLY A 431 -8.39 35.28 -7.00
N TRP A 432 -7.54 34.71 -6.14
CA TRP A 432 -7.65 33.33 -5.64
C TRP A 432 -8.90 33.06 -4.80
N GLN A 433 -9.55 34.12 -4.33
CA GLN A 433 -10.79 34.06 -3.55
C GLN A 433 -11.90 34.89 -4.23
N SER A 434 -11.74 35.21 -5.52
CA SER A 434 -12.73 35.94 -6.33
C SER A 434 -13.62 34.96 -7.10
N TRP A 435 -14.64 34.44 -6.41
CA TRP A 435 -15.45 33.30 -6.85
C TRP A 435 -16.44 33.60 -7.99
N ARG A 436 -16.47 32.71 -8.98
CA ARG A 436 -17.43 32.68 -10.09
C ARG A 436 -18.04 31.29 -10.24
N SER A 437 -19.29 31.23 -10.66
CA SER A 437 -19.94 29.96 -10.99
C SER A 437 -19.83 29.75 -12.51
N VAL A 438 -19.13 28.70 -12.91
CA VAL A 438 -18.80 28.43 -14.32
C VAL A 438 -19.47 27.12 -14.73
N PRO A 439 -20.35 27.14 -15.75
CA PRO A 439 -20.96 25.92 -16.26
C PRO A 439 -20.01 25.20 -17.23
N GLY A 440 -20.06 23.88 -17.23
CA GLY A 440 -19.44 23.02 -18.23
C GLY A 440 -20.43 22.00 -18.79
N ASN A 441 -20.28 21.68 -20.07
CA ASN A 441 -21.12 20.66 -20.69
C ASN A 441 -20.76 19.28 -20.13
N VAL A 442 -21.73 18.38 -20.01
CA VAL A 442 -21.53 16.98 -19.58
C VAL A 442 -22.16 16.04 -20.61
N THR A 443 -21.47 14.96 -20.95
CA THR A 443 -22.00 13.87 -21.74
C THR A 443 -22.92 12.99 -20.90
N THR A 444 -23.75 12.16 -21.55
CA THR A 444 -24.71 11.33 -20.84
C THR A 444 -24.03 10.39 -19.84
N VAL A 445 -24.41 10.49 -18.57
CA VAL A 445 -24.02 9.60 -17.47
C VAL A 445 -25.23 9.33 -16.57
N THR A 446 -25.39 8.10 -16.12
CA THR A 446 -26.48 7.64 -15.24
C THR A 446 -25.96 6.55 -14.32
N GLY A 447 -26.60 6.36 -13.18
CA GLY A 447 -26.20 5.39 -12.18
C GLY A 447 -25.10 5.90 -11.27
N ARG A 448 -24.48 4.99 -10.52
CA ARG A 448 -23.50 5.32 -9.49
C ARG A 448 -22.09 5.18 -10.04
N HIS A 449 -21.29 6.22 -9.84
CA HIS A 449 -19.91 6.31 -10.30
C HIS A 449 -19.00 6.85 -9.21
N THR A 450 -17.71 6.59 -9.37
CA THR A 450 -16.68 7.44 -8.76
C THR A 450 -16.44 8.63 -9.69
N VAL A 451 -16.60 9.85 -9.19
CA VAL A 451 -16.37 11.09 -9.95
C VAL A 451 -14.99 11.63 -9.63
N TYR A 452 -14.28 12.12 -10.64
CA TYR A 452 -13.02 12.84 -10.50
C TYR A 452 -13.18 14.26 -11.06
N LEU A 453 -12.73 15.26 -10.31
CA LEU A 453 -12.29 16.54 -10.87
C LEU A 453 -10.81 16.41 -11.21
N THR A 454 -10.42 16.65 -12.46
CA THR A 454 -9.01 16.67 -12.89
C THR A 454 -8.65 18.04 -13.47
N PHE A 455 -7.41 18.45 -13.28
CA PHE A 455 -6.93 19.77 -13.65
C PHE A 455 -5.85 19.67 -14.74
N THR A 456 -6.15 20.18 -15.93
CA THR A 456 -5.26 20.09 -17.09
C THR A 456 -4.88 21.49 -17.57
N SER A 457 -3.58 21.77 -17.71
CA SER A 457 -3.07 23.05 -18.18
C SER A 457 -1.80 22.84 -19.00
N GLY A 458 -1.56 23.71 -19.99
CA GLY A 458 -0.29 23.71 -20.74
C GLY A 458 0.87 24.34 -19.96
N GLN A 459 0.61 24.78 -18.74
CA GLN A 459 1.49 25.58 -17.89
C GLN A 459 1.67 24.87 -16.54
N GLY A 460 2.85 25.02 -15.92
CA GLY A 460 3.16 24.38 -14.63
C GLY A 460 2.71 25.15 -13.39
N ALA A 461 2.12 26.33 -13.55
CA ALA A 461 1.63 27.15 -12.45
C ALA A 461 0.22 26.75 -12.03
N ASP A 462 -0.09 26.95 -10.75
CA ASP A 462 -1.44 26.83 -10.21
C ASP A 462 -2.37 27.78 -10.98
N PHE A 463 -3.59 27.34 -11.28
CA PHE A 463 -4.49 28.10 -12.14
C PHE A 463 -5.93 28.19 -11.63
N VAL A 464 -6.34 27.41 -10.63
CA VAL A 464 -7.72 27.42 -10.14
C VAL A 464 -7.85 26.96 -8.68
N ASN A 465 -8.85 27.50 -7.98
CA ASN A 465 -9.44 26.94 -6.76
C ASN A 465 -10.89 26.55 -7.04
N VAL A 466 -11.40 25.53 -6.35
CA VAL A 466 -12.79 25.05 -6.45
C VAL A 466 -13.41 24.99 -5.05
N ASN A 467 -14.54 25.66 -4.85
CA ASN A 467 -15.30 25.63 -3.61
C ASN A 467 -16.29 24.45 -3.61
N TRP A 468 -17.14 24.37 -4.64
CA TRP A 468 -18.10 23.27 -4.79
C TRP A 468 -18.44 23.02 -6.25
N PHE A 469 -19.06 21.88 -6.53
CA PHE A 469 -19.66 21.57 -7.84
C PHE A 469 -21.00 20.85 -7.68
N THR A 470 -21.83 20.91 -8.71
CA THR A 470 -23.12 20.20 -8.76
C THR A 470 -23.48 19.87 -10.20
N PHE A 471 -24.18 18.76 -10.41
CA PHE A 471 -24.79 18.42 -11.69
C PHE A 471 -26.23 18.91 -11.73
N ARG A 472 -26.74 19.25 -12.91
CA ARG A 472 -28.10 19.80 -13.04
C ARG A 472 -28.87 19.06 -14.12
N HIS A 473 -30.17 18.84 -13.89
CA HIS A 473 -31.12 18.47 -14.94
C HIS A 473 -31.32 19.60 -15.95
#